data_AF-A0A1F7ACR3-F1
#
_entry.id   AF-A0A1F7ACR3-F1
#
_cell.length_a   1.000
_cell.length_b   1.000
_cell.length_c   1.000
_cell.angle_alpha   90.00
_cell.angle_beta   90.00
_cell.angle_gamma   90.00
#
_symmetry.space_group_name_H-M   'P 1'
#
loop_
_entity.id
_entity.type
_entity.pdbx_description
1 polymer ?
#
loop_
_entity_poly.entity_id
_entity_poly.type
_entity_poly.pdbx_seq_one_letter_code
_entity_poly.pdbx_strand_id
1 'polypeptide(L)' 'MFATFFNKIRRVKYFPCAIELIKNTKFDPISKEDPNSKSDILHRFTGITADKEIFFVQIKEDKKTAKKYFISVFPFDK' A
#
# COMPACT_ATOMS: atom_id res chain seq x y z
N MET A 1 -25.48 2.28 -2.55
CA MET A 1 -24.62 3.28 -3.21
C MET A 1 -24.21 4.39 -2.23
N PHE A 2 -23.63 4.06 -1.07
CA PHE A 2 -23.12 5.03 -0.09
C PHE A 2 -21.76 4.62 0.50
N ALA A 3 -21.46 3.31 0.54
CA ALA A 3 -20.20 2.78 1.06
C ALA A 3 -18.94 3.18 0.26
N THR A 4 -19.07 3.46 -1.04
CA THR A 4 -17.93 3.71 -1.93
C THR A 4 -17.29 5.09 -1.70
N PHE A 5 -18.08 6.10 -1.33
CA PHE A 5 -17.62 7.48 -1.18
C PHE A 5 -16.84 7.70 0.14
N PHE A 6 -17.36 7.19 1.26
CA PHE A 6 -16.67 7.26 2.55
C PHE A 6 -15.33 6.52 2.55
N ASN A 7 -15.25 5.39 1.83
CA ASN A 7 -13.99 4.65 1.65
C ASN A 7 -12.93 5.49 0.93
N LYS A 8 -13.34 6.29 -0.08
CA LYS A 8 -12.41 7.16 -0.81
C LYS A 8 -11.83 8.24 0.10
N ILE A 9 -12.65 8.91 0.90
CA ILE A 9 -12.19 9.96 1.84
C ILE A 9 -11.22 9.39 2.87
N ARG A 10 -11.54 8.22 3.46
CA ARG A 10 -10.66 7.55 4.43
C ARG A 10 -9.31 7.19 3.82
N ARG A 11 -9.27 6.67 2.59
CA ARG A 11 -8.01 6.31 1.91
C ARG A 11 -7.15 7.51 1.53
N VAL A 12 -7.77 8.65 1.18
CA VAL A 12 -7.02 9.88 0.87
C VAL A 12 -6.26 10.41 2.08
N LYS A 13 -6.79 10.26 3.31
CA LYS A 13 -6.08 10.64 4.55
C LYS A 13 -4.69 9.99 4.65
N TYR A 14 -4.57 8.73 4.23
CA TYR A 14 -3.32 7.97 4.35
C TYR A 14 -2.36 8.18 3.17
N PHE A 15 -2.77 8.87 2.10
CA PHE A 15 -1.92 9.05 0.92
C PHE A 15 -0.61 9.81 1.22
N PRO A 16 -0.62 10.94 1.96
CA PRO A 16 0.62 11.61 2.37
C PRO A 16 1.52 10.71 3.22
N CYS A 17 0.93 9.98 4.17
CA CYS A 17 1.65 9.03 5.01
C CYS A 17 2.29 7.90 4.19
N ALA A 18 1.60 7.42 3.15
CA ALA A 18 2.14 6.40 2.24
C ALA A 18 3.35 6.89 1.46
N ILE A 19 3.31 8.13 0.93
CA ILE A 19 4.43 8.72 0.21
C ILE A 19 5.64 8.91 1.13
N GLU A 20 5.41 9.40 2.36
CA GLU A 20 6.48 9.55 3.35
C GLU A 20 7.10 8.19 3.71
N LEU A 21 6.26 7.18 3.97
CA LEU A 21 6.70 5.83 4.29
C LEU A 21 7.58 5.25 3.17
N ILE A 22 7.12 5.30 1.92
CA ILE A 22 7.87 4.75 0.78
C ILE A 22 9.22 5.46 0.60
N LYS A 23 9.28 6.79 0.80
CA LYS A 23 10.49 7.58 0.58
C LYS A 23 11.54 7.38 1.68
N ASN A 24 11.11 7.23 2.93
CA ASN A 24 12.00 7.30 4.09
C ASN A 24 12.21 5.96 4.79
N THR A 25 11.38 4.94 4.53
CA THR A 25 11.53 3.64 5.17
C THR A 25 12.83 2.96 4.74
N LYS A 26 13.54 2.42 5.73
CA LYS A 26 14.69 1.51 5.52
C LYS A 26 14.29 0.04 5.67
N PHE A 27 13.04 -0.22 6.06
CA PHE A 27 12.53 -1.57 6.25
C PHE A 27 12.01 -2.10 4.92
N ASP A 28 12.42 -3.33 4.61
CA ASP A 28 11.93 -4.04 3.43
C ASP A 28 10.44 -4.35 3.54
N PRO A 29 9.68 -4.21 2.43
CA PRO A 29 8.30 -4.63 2.40
C PRO A 29 8.17 -6.15 2.44
N ILE A 30 7.04 -6.62 2.96
CA ILE A 30 6.65 -8.02 2.81
C ILE A 30 6.28 -8.24 1.35
N SER A 31 7.06 -9.08 0.66
CA SER A 31 6.91 -9.31 -0.77
C SER A 31 6.34 -10.70 -1.03
N LYS A 32 5.31 -10.79 -1.88
CA LYS A 32 4.67 -12.06 -2.28
C LYS A 32 4.34 -12.06 -3.76
N GLU A 33 4.40 -13.21 -4.41
CA GLU A 33 3.91 -13.32 -5.79
C GLU A 33 2.40 -13.03 -5.85
N ASP A 34 1.95 -12.33 -6.90
CA ASP A 34 0.52 -12.13 -7.10
C ASP A 34 -0.13 -13.47 -7.50
N PRO A 35 -1.11 -13.99 -6.73
CA PRO A 35 -1.76 -15.26 -7.05
C PRO A 35 -2.55 -15.21 -8.36
N ASN A 36 -2.97 -14.02 -8.79
CA ASN A 36 -3.69 -13.81 -10.05
C ASN A 36 -2.72 -13.59 -11.24
N SER A 37 -1.46 -13.24 -10.97
CA SER A 37 -0.47 -12.97 -12.01
C SER A 37 0.94 -13.39 -11.58
N LYS A 38 1.40 -14.53 -12.10
CA LYS A 38 2.76 -15.03 -11.83
C LYS A 38 3.87 -14.09 -12.30
N SER A 39 3.57 -13.11 -13.15
CA SER A 39 4.54 -12.13 -13.64
C SER A 39 4.75 -10.95 -12.68
N ASP A 40 3.99 -10.89 -11.59
CA ASP A 40 3.96 -9.74 -10.69
C ASP A 40 4.33 -10.12 -9.26
N ILE A 41 4.93 -9.16 -8.55
CA ILE A 41 5.22 -9.22 -7.12
C ILE A 41 4.42 -8.12 -6.42
N LEU A 42 3.77 -8.47 -5.33
CA LEU A 42 3.10 -7.52 -4.44
C LEU A 42 3.99 -7.25 -3.23
N HIS A 43 4.43 -6.01 -3.11
CA HIS A 43 5.14 -5.48 -1.96
C HIS A 43 4.16 -4.78 -1.03
N ARG A 44 4.13 -5.21 0.23
CA ARG A 44 3.33 -4.58 1.28
C ARG A 44 4.23 -3.93 2.32
N PHE A 45 4.12 -2.61 2.42
CA PHE A 45 4.70 -1.85 3.51
C PHE A 45 3.67 -1.71 4.63
N THR A 46 4.15 -1.71 5.87
CA THR A 46 3.36 -1.43 7.06
C THR A 46 3.82 -0.10 7.64
N GLY A 47 2.88 0.81 7.88
CA GLY A 47 3.13 2.10 8.50
C GLY A 47 2.23 2.31 9.72
N ILE A 48 2.62 3.27 10.54
CA ILE A 48 1.85 3.72 11.71
C ILE A 48 1.74 5.24 11.61
N THR A 49 0.54 5.79 11.72
CA THR A 49 0.33 7.25 11.73
C THR A 49 0.70 7.85 13.09
N ALA A 50 0.79 9.19 13.17
CA ALA A 50 0.96 9.89 14.45
C ALA A 50 -0.18 9.57 15.46
N ASP A 51 -1.38 9.31 14.94
CA ASP A 51 -2.55 8.88 15.71
C ASP A 51 -2.47 7.40 16.17
N LYS A 52 -1.34 6.72 15.93
CA LYS A 52 -1.11 5.29 16.17
C LYS A 52 -2.03 4.36 15.37
N GLU A 53 -2.56 4.83 14.25
CA GLU A 53 -3.35 4.00 13.32
C GLU A 53 -2.41 3.21 12.40
N ILE A 54 -2.58 1.90 12.33
CA ILE A 54 -1.82 1.06 11.40
C ILE A 54 -2.44 1.16 10.02
N PHE A 55 -1.59 1.34 9.00
CA PHE A 55 -2.00 1.31 7.60
C PHE A 55 -1.01 0.50 6.77
N PHE A 56 -1.48 0.05 5.61
CA PHE A 56 -0.66 -0.65 4.64
C PHE A 56 -0.58 0.11 3.33
N VAL A 57 0.57 -0.01 2.69
CA VAL A 57 0.80 0.47 1.33
C VAL A 57 1.14 -0.72 0.46
N GLN A 58 0.39 -0.90 -0.62
CA GLN A 58 0.61 -1.96 -1.58
C GLN A 58 1.21 -1.39 -2.87
N ILE A 59 2.35 -1.94 -3.25
CA ILE A 59 3.05 -1.65 -4.50
C ILE A 59 3.13 -2.95 -5.30
N LYS A 60 2.83 -2.87 -6.58
CA LYS A 60 3.01 -3.96 -7.53
C LYS A 60 4.31 -3.76 -8.27
N GLU A 61 5.12 -4.80 -8.40
CA GLU A 61 6.30 -4.83 -9.26
C GLU A 61 6.06 -5.81 -10.41
N ASP A 62 6.29 -5.36 -11.64
CA ASP A 62 6.37 -6.24 -12.81
C ASP A 62 7.76 -6.88 -12.86
N LYS A 63 7.83 -8.22 -12.81
CA LYS A 63 9.11 -8.95 -12.73
C LYS A 63 9.99 -8.80 -13.96
N LYS A 64 9.39 -8.54 -15.14
CA LYS A 64 10.14 -8.49 -16.41
C LYS A 64 10.84 -7.14 -16.58
N THR A 65 10.19 -6.08 -16.16
CA THR A 65 10.63 -4.70 -16.35
C THR A 65 11.16 -4.06 -15.07
N ALA A 66 11.01 -4.72 -13.92
CA ALA A 66 11.28 -4.20 -12.58
C ALA A 66 10.53 -2.89 -12.26
N LYS A 67 9.51 -2.54 -13.05
CA LYS A 67 8.72 -1.33 -12.85
C LYS A 67 7.77 -1.53 -11.68
N LYS A 68 7.73 -0.53 -10.80
CA LYS A 68 6.88 -0.51 -9.59
C LYS A 68 5.72 0.46 -9.78
N TYR A 69 4.55 0.03 -9.35
CA TYR A 69 3.29 0.76 -9.46
C TYR A 69 2.64 0.85 -8.08
N PHE A 70 2.32 2.07 -7.67
CA PHE A 70 1.51 2.29 -6.47
C PHE A 70 0.10 1.75 -6.72
N ILE A 71 -0.35 0.78 -5.94
CA ILE A 71 -1.68 0.16 -6.11
C ILE A 71 -2.68 0.79 -5.16
N SER A 72 -2.40 0.72 -3.85
CA SER A 72 -3.36 1.18 -2.85
C SER A 72 -2.70 1.49 -1.52
N VAL A 73 -3.39 2.35 -0.77
CA VAL A 73 -3.17 2.55 0.66
C VAL A 73 -4.50 2.29 1.38
N PHE A 74 -4.44 1.57 2.48
CA PHE A 74 -5.63 1.23 3.27
C PHE A 74 -5.29 1.02 4.74
N PRO A 75 -6.21 1.37 5.66
CA PRO A 75 -6.02 1.12 7.09
C PRO A 75 -6.03 -0.39 7.38
N PHE A 76 -5.45 -0.79 8.51
CA PHE A 76 -5.69 -2.11 9.08
C PHE A 76 -7.12 -2.13 9.65
N ASP A 77 -8.07 -2.67 8.89
CA ASP A 77 -9.41 -3.00 9.39
C ASP A 77 -9.29 -4.23 10.31
N LYS A 78 -9.78 -4.11 11.55
CA LYS A 78 -9.93 -5.23 12.49
C LYS A 78 -11.28 -5.89 12.29
#